data_AF-A0A917GYF1-F1
#
_entry.id   AF-A0A917GYF1-F1
#
_cell.length_a   1.000
_cell.length_b   1.000
_cell.length_c   1.000
_cell.angle_alpha   90.00
_cell.angle_beta   90.00
_cell.angle_gamma   90.00
#
_symmetry.space_group_name_H-M   'P 1'
#
loop_
_entity.id
_entity.type
_entity.pdbx_description
1 polymer ?
#
loop_
_entity_poly.entity_id
_entity_poly.type
_entity_poly.pdbx_seq_one_letter_code
_entity_poly.pdbx_strand_id
1 'polypeptide(L)'
;MYEFMDGYARYSYERLQLQQPHLKTDGIYKKGYEYYIKCKNLNVEPLNEPESSIVEVFNKQIKILGCKITLVTNLPDGAINLDNRTMEEVLQLSGNPFNVIDFNKQLSLLLPKTFPRLWLSFNHGPQGWDVEVEKDLNQSELEVLKDKVSLLCGYKAEINCYLASNIEEKFKRKHQDPLSLTVSKHSTFNYSKALMEKWEEDEQLWSDNKRDLYLSGQANGWEFDKPQDSSCLINGKFGEAHNIRNYLTLFNEIQIVVPIESSYEKLLHSLDITEDELVKLTS
;
A
#
# COMPACT_ATOMS: atom_id res chain seq x y z
N MET A 1 -22.78 7.45 -2.42
CA MET A 1 -22.94 5.97 -2.59
C MET A 1 -21.87 5.31 -3.48
N TYR A 2 -20.85 6.00 -4.00
CA TYR A 2 -19.62 5.35 -4.51
C TYR A 2 -18.38 6.22 -4.23
N GLU A 3 -18.34 6.84 -3.04
CA GLU A 3 -17.28 7.80 -2.68
C GLU A 3 -15.90 7.14 -2.63
N PHE A 4 -15.84 5.84 -2.33
CA PHE A 4 -14.59 5.06 -2.40
C PHE A 4 -13.94 5.04 -3.80
N MET A 5 -14.73 5.20 -4.87
CA MET A 5 -14.20 5.21 -6.24
C MET A 5 -13.34 6.45 -6.51
N ASP A 6 -13.58 7.57 -5.80
CA ASP A 6 -12.72 8.76 -5.89
C ASP A 6 -11.32 8.44 -5.37
N GLY A 7 -11.22 7.68 -4.26
CA GLY A 7 -9.94 7.18 -3.74
C GLY A 7 -9.21 6.30 -4.75
N TYR A 8 -9.91 5.32 -5.35
CA TYR A 8 -9.29 4.39 -6.31
C TYR A 8 -8.86 5.07 -7.60
N ALA A 9 -9.62 6.07 -8.06
CA ALA A 9 -9.28 6.85 -9.23
C ALA A 9 -8.02 7.71 -8.97
N ARG A 10 -7.97 8.42 -7.83
CA ARG A 10 -6.79 9.20 -7.40
C ARG A 10 -5.56 8.29 -7.21
N TYR A 11 -5.72 7.13 -6.57
CA TYR A 11 -4.65 6.14 -6.42
C TYR A 11 -4.12 5.64 -7.78
N SER A 12 -5.02 5.35 -8.73
CA SER A 12 -4.62 4.95 -10.09
C SER A 12 -3.85 6.05 -10.83
N TYR A 13 -4.23 7.31 -10.63
CA TYR A 13 -3.53 8.46 -11.19
C TYR A 13 -2.12 8.63 -10.61
N GLU A 14 -1.98 8.54 -9.29
CA GLU A 14 -0.68 8.61 -8.63
C GLU A 14 0.23 7.45 -9.03
N ARG A 15 -0.30 6.23 -9.14
CA ARG A 15 0.47 5.09 -9.68
C ARG A 15 0.94 5.33 -11.11
N LEU A 16 0.11 5.94 -11.97
CA LEU A 16 0.53 6.30 -13.31
C LEU A 16 1.68 7.31 -13.28
N GLN A 17 1.59 8.35 -12.45
CA GLN A 17 2.65 9.36 -12.34
C GLN A 17 3.95 8.75 -11.79
N LEU A 18 3.88 7.83 -10.84
CA LEU A 18 5.04 7.16 -10.27
C LEU A 18 5.69 6.18 -11.25
N GLN A 19 4.89 5.38 -11.96
CA GLN A 19 5.40 4.34 -12.86
C GLN A 19 5.77 4.88 -14.25
N GLN A 20 5.16 5.99 -14.69
CA GLN A 20 5.35 6.59 -16.01
C GLN A 20 5.60 8.10 -15.89
N PRO A 21 6.65 8.55 -15.17
CA PRO A 21 6.87 9.96 -14.83
C PRO A 21 7.15 10.89 -16.02
N HIS A 22 7.53 10.33 -17.17
CA HIS A 22 7.72 11.05 -18.42
C HIS A 22 6.39 11.41 -19.10
N LEU A 23 5.30 10.69 -18.83
CA LEU A 23 3.97 11.00 -19.34
C LEU A 23 3.44 12.29 -18.70
N LYS A 24 3.31 13.35 -19.51
CA LYS A 24 2.80 14.64 -19.03
C LYS A 24 1.27 14.60 -18.89
N THR A 25 0.81 14.77 -17.65
CA THR A 25 -0.61 14.84 -17.29
C THR A 25 -0.97 16.23 -16.78
N ASP A 26 -2.19 16.68 -17.06
CA ASP A 26 -2.73 17.95 -16.61
C ASP A 26 -3.56 17.80 -15.31
N GLY A 27 -4.00 16.57 -14.99
CA GLY A 27 -4.77 16.27 -13.77
C GLY A 27 -5.74 15.11 -13.95
N ILE A 28 -6.48 14.81 -12.88
CA ILE A 28 -7.59 13.86 -12.85
C ILE A 28 -8.93 14.60 -12.78
N TYR A 29 -9.93 14.05 -13.46
CA TYR A 29 -11.25 14.63 -13.62
C TYR A 29 -12.34 13.58 -13.48
N LYS A 30 -13.56 14.01 -13.16
CA LYS A 30 -14.74 13.14 -12.96
C LYS A 30 -15.94 13.68 -13.72
N LYS A 31 -16.76 12.78 -14.27
CA LYS A 31 -18.11 13.08 -14.77
C LYS A 31 -19.04 11.95 -14.37
N GLY A 32 -19.96 12.22 -13.44
CA GLY A 32 -20.82 11.18 -12.88
C GLY A 32 -20.01 10.10 -12.18
N TYR A 33 -20.01 8.87 -12.72
CA TYR A 33 -19.29 7.71 -12.19
C TYR A 33 -18.05 7.33 -13.01
N GLU A 34 -17.65 8.17 -13.96
CA GLU A 34 -16.49 7.97 -14.81
C GLU A 34 -15.39 8.96 -14.47
N TYR A 35 -14.14 8.49 -14.58
CA TYR A 35 -12.94 9.23 -14.25
C TYR A 35 -12.03 9.32 -15.47
N TYR A 36 -11.32 10.44 -15.59
CA TYR A 36 -10.47 10.72 -16.73
C TYR A 36 -9.15 11.33 -16.26
N ILE A 37 -8.04 10.79 -16.74
CA ILE A 37 -6.72 11.41 -16.57
C ILE A 37 -6.43 12.14 -17.88
N LYS A 38 -6.27 13.46 -17.80
CA LYS A 38 -5.96 14.28 -18.97
C LYS A 38 -4.46 14.23 -19.23
N CYS A 39 -4.08 13.66 -20.38
CA CYS A 39 -2.70 13.57 -20.84
C CYS A 39 -2.49 14.55 -22.01
N LYS A 40 -1.31 15.18 -22.06
CA LYS A 40 -0.96 16.06 -23.20
C LYS A 40 -0.82 15.28 -24.51
N ASN A 41 -0.28 14.06 -24.42
CA ASN A 41 -0.09 13.15 -25.53
C ASN A 41 -0.22 11.71 -25.02
N LEU A 42 -0.88 10.84 -25.80
CA LEU A 42 -0.98 9.40 -25.53
C LEU A 42 -0.07 8.55 -26.43
N ASN A 43 0.55 9.15 -27.45
CA ASN A 43 1.57 8.51 -28.28
C ASN A 43 2.93 8.63 -27.58
N VAL A 44 3.02 8.10 -26.37
CA VAL A 44 4.24 8.05 -25.56
C VAL A 44 4.49 6.57 -25.26
N GLU A 45 5.71 6.11 -25.51
CA GLU A 45 6.11 4.74 -25.20
C GLU A 45 6.22 4.57 -23.68
N PRO A 46 5.63 3.52 -23.09
CA PRO A 46 5.76 3.24 -21.67
C PRO A 46 7.18 2.74 -21.34
N LEU A 47 7.70 3.08 -20.16
CA LEU A 47 9.09 2.78 -19.77
C LEU A 47 9.38 1.27 -19.66
N ASN A 48 8.40 0.51 -19.17
CA ASN A 48 8.62 -0.89 -18.78
C ASN A 48 8.23 -1.89 -19.89
N GLU A 49 7.45 -1.46 -20.89
CA GLU A 49 6.95 -2.33 -21.96
C GLU A 49 6.86 -1.56 -23.30
N PRO A 50 8.00 -1.18 -23.90
CA PRO A 50 8.03 -0.25 -25.04
C PRO A 50 7.22 -0.71 -26.26
N GLU A 51 6.97 -2.01 -26.39
CA GLU A 51 6.18 -2.61 -27.47
C GLU A 51 4.66 -2.45 -27.29
N SER A 52 4.20 -2.02 -26.12
CA SER A 52 2.78 -1.78 -25.81
C SER A 52 2.43 -0.30 -25.81
N SER A 53 1.15 0.03 -26.05
CA SER A 53 0.71 1.42 -25.87
C SER A 53 0.59 1.78 -24.38
N ILE A 54 0.81 3.06 -24.03
CA ILE A 54 0.62 3.56 -22.65
C ILE A 54 -0.80 3.30 -22.13
N VAL A 55 -1.80 3.30 -23.02
CA VAL A 55 -3.19 3.02 -22.69
C VAL A 55 -3.39 1.56 -22.29
N GLU A 56 -2.74 0.63 -22.98
CA GLU A 56 -2.79 -0.79 -22.63
C GLU A 56 -2.08 -1.08 -21.32
N VAL A 57 -0.87 -0.54 -21.13
CA VAL A 57 -0.12 -0.66 -19.87
C VAL A 57 -0.93 -0.11 -18.70
N PHE A 58 -1.52 1.09 -18.87
CA PHE A 58 -2.38 1.68 -17.85
C PHE A 58 -3.56 0.76 -17.48
N ASN A 59 -4.23 0.20 -18.49
CA ASN A 59 -5.41 -0.62 -18.28
C ASN A 59 -5.11 -2.00 -17.66
N LYS A 60 -3.95 -2.59 -17.96
CA LYS A 60 -3.58 -3.94 -17.51
C LYS A 60 -2.84 -3.96 -16.18
N GLN A 61 -2.02 -2.94 -15.89
CA GLN A 61 -1.02 -3.01 -14.81
C GLN A 61 -1.14 -1.89 -13.77
N ILE A 62 -1.60 -0.71 -14.18
CA ILE A 62 -1.55 0.49 -13.34
C ILE A 62 -2.88 0.74 -12.64
N LYS A 63 -3.98 0.78 -13.41
CA LYS A 63 -5.29 1.15 -12.86
C LYS A 63 -5.85 0.07 -11.93
N ILE A 64 -6.65 0.51 -10.96
CA ILE A 64 -7.40 -0.40 -10.11
C ILE A 64 -8.53 -1.06 -10.89
N LEU A 65 -8.62 -2.39 -10.79
CA LEU A 65 -9.68 -3.18 -11.41
C LEU A 65 -11.05 -2.73 -10.89
N GLY A 66 -12.02 -2.56 -11.80
CA GLY A 66 -13.37 -2.12 -11.46
C GLY A 66 -13.54 -0.59 -11.33
N CYS A 67 -12.46 0.18 -11.31
CA CYS A 67 -12.53 1.64 -11.41
C CYS A 67 -12.70 2.07 -12.88
N LYS A 68 -13.75 2.84 -13.19
CA LYS A 68 -14.02 3.37 -14.53
C LYS A 68 -13.16 4.61 -14.83
N ILE A 69 -11.85 4.40 -14.92
CA ILE A 69 -10.87 5.45 -15.22
C ILE A 69 -10.19 5.21 -16.58
N THR A 70 -10.04 6.28 -17.37
CA THR A 70 -9.42 6.22 -18.71
C THR A 70 -8.44 7.38 -18.93
N LEU A 71 -7.46 7.17 -19.82
CA LEU A 71 -6.57 8.23 -20.28
C LEU A 71 -7.21 8.95 -21.47
N VAL A 72 -7.21 10.27 -21.47
CA VAL A 72 -7.79 11.08 -22.55
C VAL A 72 -6.91 12.28 -22.90
N THR A 73 -6.94 12.71 -24.15
CA THR A 73 -6.33 13.99 -24.58
C THR A 73 -7.30 15.16 -24.44
N ASN A 74 -8.59 14.91 -24.65
CA ASN A 74 -9.66 15.89 -24.50
C ASN A 74 -10.65 15.42 -23.44
N LEU A 75 -11.05 16.34 -22.56
CA LEU A 75 -12.04 16.06 -21.53
C LEU A 75 -13.45 16.10 -22.11
N PRO A 76 -14.37 15.26 -21.60
CA PRO A 76 -15.77 15.40 -21.93
C PRO A 76 -16.34 16.67 -21.32
N ASP A 77 -17.28 17.30 -22.02
CA ASP A 77 -17.95 18.51 -21.53
C ASP A 77 -18.59 18.29 -20.16
N GLY A 78 -18.36 19.24 -19.25
CA GLY A 78 -18.86 19.17 -17.87
C GLY A 78 -18.07 18.24 -16.94
N ALA A 79 -16.90 17.75 -17.33
CA ALA A 79 -16.00 17.09 -16.40
C ALA A 79 -15.48 18.09 -15.34
N ILE A 80 -15.51 17.69 -14.08
CA ILE A 80 -14.97 18.47 -12.96
C ILE A 80 -13.59 17.95 -12.58
N ASN A 81 -12.69 18.85 -12.20
CA ASN A 81 -11.38 18.45 -11.68
C ASN A 81 -11.56 17.77 -10.31
N LEU A 82 -10.80 16.70 -10.10
CA LEU A 82 -10.65 16.09 -8.78
C LEU A 82 -9.30 16.53 -8.23
N ASP A 83 -9.32 17.02 -7.00
CA ASP A 83 -8.09 17.35 -6.30
C ASP A 83 -7.25 16.09 -6.06
N ASN A 84 -5.94 16.23 -6.14
CA ASN A 84 -5.01 15.19 -5.73
C ASN A 84 -5.16 14.92 -4.23
N ARG A 85 -4.75 13.74 -3.79
CA ARG A 85 -4.66 13.48 -2.35
C ARG A 85 -3.63 14.40 -1.72
N THR A 86 -3.98 14.90 -0.54
CA THR A 86 -3.04 15.60 0.35
C THR A 86 -1.94 14.64 0.80
N MET A 87 -0.81 15.20 1.23
CA MET A 87 0.27 14.39 1.79
C MET A 87 -0.22 13.61 3.02
N GLU A 88 -1.05 14.23 3.86
CA GLU A 88 -1.73 13.57 4.97
C GLU A 88 -2.55 12.34 4.54
N GLU A 89 -3.39 12.48 3.50
CA GLU A 89 -4.18 11.35 2.98
C GLU A 89 -3.28 10.22 2.48
N VAL A 90 -2.18 10.55 1.78
CA VAL A 90 -1.21 9.57 1.28
C VAL A 90 -0.53 8.84 2.46
N LEU A 91 -0.04 9.57 3.47
CA LEU A 91 0.63 9.03 4.65
C LEU A 91 -0.30 8.16 5.53
N GLN A 92 -1.58 8.50 5.56
CA GLN A 92 -2.60 7.73 6.28
C GLN A 92 -3.20 6.62 5.42
N LEU A 93 -2.77 6.48 4.16
CA LEU A 93 -3.29 5.52 3.20
C LEU A 93 -4.81 5.65 3.00
N SER A 94 -5.33 6.88 3.15
CA SER A 94 -6.75 7.19 3.02
C SER A 94 -7.23 6.94 1.59
N GLY A 95 -8.26 6.09 1.46
CA GLY A 95 -8.82 5.68 0.17
C GLY A 95 -7.92 4.74 -0.65
N ASN A 96 -6.89 4.14 -0.04
CA ASN A 96 -6.08 3.12 -0.72
C ASN A 96 -6.91 1.86 -0.99
N PRO A 97 -6.69 1.21 -2.14
CA PRO A 97 -7.28 -0.10 -2.42
C PRO A 97 -6.56 -1.17 -1.61
N PHE A 98 -7.23 -1.67 -0.58
CA PHE A 98 -6.75 -2.79 0.21
C PHE A 98 -7.55 -4.05 -0.09
N ASN A 99 -6.88 -5.21 -0.08
CA ASN A 99 -7.60 -6.45 0.18
C ASN A 99 -8.01 -6.51 1.66
N VAL A 100 -8.89 -7.44 2.02
CA VAL A 100 -9.40 -7.55 3.40
C VAL A 100 -8.30 -7.77 4.44
N ILE A 101 -7.22 -8.47 4.09
CA ILE A 101 -6.11 -8.76 5.01
C ILE A 101 -5.32 -7.49 5.28
N ASP A 102 -4.91 -6.78 4.23
CA ASP A 102 -4.15 -5.54 4.35
C ASP A 102 -4.97 -4.46 5.05
N PHE A 103 -6.27 -4.38 4.77
CA PHE A 103 -7.17 -3.45 5.45
C PHE A 103 -7.17 -3.70 6.96
N ASN A 104 -7.34 -4.97 7.37
CA ASN A 104 -7.32 -5.32 8.79
C ASN A 104 -5.95 -5.07 9.44
N LYS A 105 -4.84 -5.32 8.73
CA LYS A 105 -3.50 -5.00 9.25
C LYS A 105 -3.34 -3.52 9.50
N GLN A 106 -3.69 -2.69 8.52
CA GLN A 106 -3.61 -1.23 8.64
C GLN A 106 -4.55 -0.69 9.74
N LEU A 107 -5.76 -1.26 9.83
CA LEU A 107 -6.71 -0.89 10.89
C LEU A 107 -6.15 -1.21 12.27
N SER A 108 -5.56 -2.38 12.47
CA SER A 108 -4.93 -2.77 13.73
C SER A 108 -3.77 -1.85 14.14
N LEU A 109 -2.99 -1.34 13.18
CA LEU A 109 -1.91 -0.37 13.43
C LEU A 109 -2.41 1.05 13.72
N LEU A 110 -3.60 1.41 13.24
CA LEU A 110 -4.21 2.72 13.50
C LEU A 110 -4.97 2.78 14.82
N LEU A 111 -5.34 1.63 15.36
CA LEU A 111 -6.04 1.51 16.63
C LEU A 111 -5.04 1.46 17.79
N PRO A 112 -5.39 1.99 18.97
CA PRO A 112 -4.54 1.90 20.14
C PRO A 112 -4.11 0.47 20.44
N LYS A 113 -2.88 0.26 20.93
CA LYS A 113 -2.43 -1.09 21.33
C LYS A 113 -3.39 -1.78 22.32
N THR A 114 -4.04 -1.02 23.20
CA THR A 114 -5.04 -1.53 24.17
C THR A 114 -6.40 -1.90 23.56
N PHE A 115 -6.66 -1.52 22.30
CA PHE A 115 -7.92 -1.82 21.62
C PHE A 115 -8.08 -3.35 21.44
N PRO A 116 -9.26 -3.93 21.69
CA PRO A 116 -9.47 -5.37 21.55
C PRO A 116 -9.17 -5.86 20.13
N ARG A 117 -8.86 -7.15 20.00
CA ARG A 117 -8.70 -7.76 18.68
C ARG A 117 -10.02 -7.66 17.92
N LEU A 118 -9.93 -7.37 16.62
CA LEU A 118 -11.06 -7.27 15.73
C LEU A 118 -10.75 -7.86 14.37
N TRP A 119 -11.80 -8.14 13.61
CA TRP A 119 -11.73 -8.50 12.20
C TRP A 119 -12.90 -7.86 11.47
N LEU A 120 -12.59 -7.12 10.42
CA LEU A 120 -13.54 -6.40 9.61
C LEU A 120 -13.69 -7.09 8.25
N SER A 121 -14.93 -7.26 7.81
CA SER A 121 -15.26 -7.82 6.50
C SER A 121 -16.33 -6.96 5.82
N PHE A 122 -16.31 -6.94 4.48
CA PHE A 122 -17.28 -6.17 3.71
C PHE A 122 -18.58 -6.96 3.56
N ASN A 123 -19.71 -6.36 3.92
CA ASN A 123 -21.02 -6.95 3.75
C ASN A 123 -21.67 -6.43 2.47
N HIS A 124 -21.69 -7.27 1.43
CA HIS A 124 -22.26 -6.95 0.12
C HIS A 124 -23.77 -6.68 0.13
N GLY A 125 -24.51 -7.09 1.17
CA GLY A 125 -25.95 -6.90 1.27
C GLY A 125 -26.33 -5.44 1.56
N PRO A 126 -26.18 -4.96 2.81
CA PRO A 126 -26.45 -3.58 3.18
C PRO A 126 -25.40 -2.59 2.63
N GLN A 127 -24.34 -3.07 1.97
CA GLN A 127 -23.19 -2.27 1.53
C GLN A 127 -22.51 -1.53 2.69
N GLY A 128 -22.24 -2.27 3.76
CA GLY A 128 -21.56 -1.77 4.96
C GLY A 128 -20.42 -2.70 5.37
N TRP A 129 -19.82 -2.39 6.52
CA TRP A 129 -18.74 -3.21 7.09
C TRP A 129 -19.23 -3.95 8.32
N ASP A 130 -19.01 -5.26 8.37
CA ASP A 130 -19.25 -6.05 9.56
C ASP A 130 -17.94 -6.22 10.32
N VAL A 131 -17.95 -5.85 11.59
CA VAL A 131 -16.80 -5.89 12.48
C VAL A 131 -17.06 -6.91 13.58
N GLU A 132 -16.31 -8.00 13.54
CA GLU A 132 -16.23 -8.97 14.63
C GLU A 132 -15.22 -8.46 15.65
N VAL A 133 -15.58 -8.39 16.93
CA VAL A 133 -14.71 -7.90 18.01
C VAL A 133 -14.67 -8.93 19.14
N GLU A 134 -13.51 -9.09 19.77
CA GLU A 134 -13.30 -10.05 20.86
C GLU A 134 -14.08 -9.70 22.15
N LYS A 135 -14.35 -8.41 22.36
CA LYS A 135 -15.01 -7.85 23.55
C LYS A 135 -15.97 -6.74 23.17
N ASP A 136 -16.97 -6.50 24.01
CA ASP A 136 -17.88 -5.38 23.86
C ASP A 136 -17.11 -4.06 23.88
N LEU A 137 -17.40 -3.20 22.90
CA LEU A 137 -16.82 -1.88 22.79
C LEU A 137 -17.65 -0.87 23.59
N ASN A 138 -16.97 0.00 24.33
CA ASN A 138 -17.63 1.18 24.88
C ASN A 138 -17.86 2.24 23.79
N GLN A 139 -18.65 3.27 24.09
CA GLN A 139 -19.00 4.31 23.11
C GLN A 139 -17.77 5.03 22.54
N SER A 140 -16.76 5.30 23.36
CA SER A 140 -15.54 5.96 22.89
C SER A 140 -14.75 5.08 21.94
N GLU A 141 -14.65 3.78 22.23
CA GLU A 141 -13.98 2.82 21.36
C GLU A 141 -14.70 2.66 20.02
N LEU A 142 -16.03 2.64 20.04
CA LEU A 142 -16.84 2.55 18.83
C LEU A 142 -16.66 3.76 17.92
N GLU A 143 -16.61 4.98 18.46
CA GLU A 143 -16.37 6.18 17.65
C GLU A 143 -14.95 6.20 17.09
N VAL A 144 -13.94 5.82 17.89
CA VAL A 144 -12.56 5.65 17.39
C VAL A 144 -12.51 4.65 16.24
N LEU A 145 -13.19 3.50 16.37
CA LEU A 145 -13.23 2.49 15.31
C LEU A 145 -13.88 3.04 14.03
N LYS A 146 -15.03 3.70 14.13
CA LYS A 146 -15.72 4.32 12.97
C LYS A 146 -14.83 5.34 12.27
N ASP A 147 -14.13 6.17 13.05
CA ASP A 147 -13.23 7.18 12.52
C ASP A 147 -12.06 6.54 11.77
N LYS A 148 -11.42 5.51 12.34
CA LYS A 148 -10.29 4.82 11.68
C LYS A 148 -10.71 4.03 10.45
N VAL A 149 -11.87 3.38 10.47
CA VAL A 149 -12.41 2.69 9.28
C VAL A 149 -12.73 3.70 8.19
N SER A 150 -13.43 4.79 8.53
CA SER A 150 -13.77 5.85 7.57
C SER A 150 -12.52 6.51 6.98
N LEU A 151 -11.49 6.71 7.81
CA LEU A 151 -10.20 7.21 7.36
C LEU A 151 -9.56 6.30 6.30
N LEU A 152 -9.43 5.00 6.58
CA LEU A 152 -8.84 4.05 5.62
C LEU A 152 -9.67 3.96 4.33
N CYS A 153 -11.00 3.97 4.47
CA CYS A 153 -11.94 3.99 3.37
C CYS A 153 -11.84 5.26 2.50
N GLY A 154 -11.45 6.40 3.08
CA GLY A 154 -11.48 7.71 2.43
C GLY A 154 -12.90 8.27 2.26
N TYR A 155 -13.88 7.72 2.98
CA TYR A 155 -15.27 8.17 3.02
C TYR A 155 -15.91 7.75 4.34
N LYS A 156 -17.07 8.33 4.68
CA LYS A 156 -17.77 7.98 5.91
C LYS A 156 -18.35 6.56 5.81
N ALA A 157 -17.76 5.63 6.55
CA ALA A 157 -18.13 4.23 6.53
C ALA A 157 -19.22 3.92 7.57
N GLU A 158 -20.18 3.09 7.19
CA GLU A 158 -21.14 2.49 8.12
C GLU A 158 -20.62 1.13 8.58
N ILE A 159 -20.60 0.90 9.89
CA ILE A 159 -20.09 -0.33 10.49
C ILE A 159 -21.14 -0.95 11.42
N ASN A 160 -21.27 -2.28 11.37
CA ASN A 160 -22.04 -3.09 12.29
C ASN A 160 -21.08 -3.92 13.13
N CYS A 161 -21.14 -3.79 14.46
CA CYS A 161 -20.24 -4.51 15.36
C CYS A 161 -20.94 -5.73 15.97
N TYR A 162 -20.21 -6.85 16.03
CA TYR A 162 -20.68 -8.11 16.58
C TYR A 162 -19.61 -8.71 17.49
N LEU A 163 -20.03 -9.30 18.61
CA LEU A 163 -19.12 -10.02 19.49
C LEU A 163 -18.78 -11.38 18.88
N ALA A 164 -17.49 -11.71 18.79
CA ALA A 164 -17.00 -12.98 18.27
C ALA A 164 -15.99 -13.63 19.23
N SER A 165 -16.28 -14.86 19.64
CA SER A 165 -15.46 -15.60 20.62
C SER A 165 -14.24 -16.31 20.01
N ASN A 166 -14.19 -16.48 18.69
CA ASN A 166 -13.16 -17.24 17.97
C ASN A 166 -12.37 -16.39 16.96
N ILE A 167 -12.18 -15.10 17.26
CA ILE A 167 -11.54 -14.16 16.33
C ILE A 167 -10.13 -14.58 15.90
N GLU A 168 -9.42 -15.31 16.76
CA GLU A 168 -8.09 -15.84 16.46
C GLU A 168 -8.06 -16.73 15.21
N GLU A 169 -9.16 -17.42 14.91
CA GLU A 169 -9.26 -18.27 13.72
C GLU A 169 -9.13 -17.47 12.43
N LYS A 170 -9.53 -16.18 12.44
CA LYS A 170 -9.36 -15.27 11.28
C LYS A 170 -7.89 -14.98 10.99
N PHE A 171 -7.05 -14.96 12.03
CA PHE A 171 -5.61 -14.77 11.91
C PHE A 171 -4.86 -16.06 11.56
N LYS A 172 -5.44 -17.22 11.92
CA LYS A 172 -4.89 -18.55 11.67
C LYS A 172 -5.24 -19.06 10.26
N ARG A 173 -4.68 -18.54 9.14
CA ARG A 173 -4.49 -19.33 7.88
C ARG A 173 -3.84 -18.63 6.67
N LYS A 174 -2.97 -19.44 6.01
CA LYS A 174 -2.59 -19.63 4.59
C LYS A 174 -2.74 -18.44 3.64
N HIS A 175 -1.62 -17.99 3.04
CA HIS A 175 -1.50 -16.88 2.08
C HIS A 175 -1.21 -15.50 2.68
N GLN A 176 -0.48 -15.45 3.79
CA GLN A 176 0.34 -14.26 4.01
C GLN A 176 1.50 -14.30 3.01
N ASP A 177 1.68 -13.20 2.29
CA ASP A 177 2.94 -12.93 1.59
C ASP A 177 4.08 -13.11 2.61
N PRO A 178 5.05 -14.00 2.36
CA PRO A 178 6.14 -14.28 3.30
C PRO A 178 7.00 -13.05 3.60
N LEU A 179 6.92 -12.00 2.77
CA LEU A 179 7.60 -10.72 2.97
C LEU A 179 6.74 -9.69 3.71
N SER A 180 5.44 -9.95 3.90
CA SER A 180 4.54 -9.02 4.57
C SER A 180 4.70 -9.13 6.08
N LEU A 181 5.14 -8.04 6.71
CA LEU A 181 5.20 -7.95 8.16
C LEU A 181 3.81 -8.24 8.76
N THR A 182 3.78 -9.16 9.71
CA THR A 182 2.57 -9.45 10.48
C THR A 182 2.43 -8.38 11.55
N VAL A 183 1.21 -7.96 11.87
CA VAL A 183 0.98 -7.07 13.00
C VAL A 183 0.85 -7.91 14.27
N SER A 184 1.36 -7.41 15.39
CA SER A 184 1.38 -8.12 16.69
C SER A 184 0.03 -8.76 17.03
N LYS A 185 -1.08 -8.02 16.88
CA LYS A 185 -2.45 -8.49 17.15
C LYS A 185 -2.95 -9.62 16.25
N HIS A 186 -2.33 -9.79 15.08
CA HIS A 186 -2.65 -10.86 14.12
C HIS A 186 -1.63 -12.00 14.19
N SER A 187 -0.62 -11.88 15.05
CA SER A 187 0.40 -12.91 15.22
C SER A 187 -0.22 -14.19 15.79
N THR A 188 0.16 -15.32 15.19
CA THR A 188 -0.13 -16.65 15.71
C THR A 188 1.08 -17.25 16.44
N PHE A 189 2.19 -16.49 16.53
CA PHE A 189 3.39 -16.91 17.21
C PHE A 189 3.19 -16.91 18.73
N ASN A 190 3.66 -17.96 19.38
CA ASN A 190 3.62 -18.10 20.83
C ASN A 190 4.85 -17.42 21.46
N TYR A 191 4.95 -16.10 21.33
CA TYR A 191 6.01 -15.32 21.94
C TYR A 191 5.74 -15.03 23.43
N SER A 192 6.81 -14.75 24.18
CA SER A 192 6.67 -14.30 25.56
C SER A 192 5.89 -12.99 25.64
N LYS A 193 5.14 -12.79 26.73
CA LYS A 193 4.38 -11.56 26.96
C LYS A 193 5.25 -10.30 26.84
N ALA A 194 6.45 -10.32 27.42
CA ALA A 194 7.37 -9.20 27.36
C ALA A 194 7.81 -8.85 25.92
N LEU A 195 8.00 -9.86 25.06
CA LEU A 195 8.34 -9.64 23.66
C LEU A 195 7.15 -9.07 22.88
N MET A 196 5.93 -9.57 23.13
CA MET A 196 4.72 -9.04 22.52
C MET A 196 4.47 -7.57 22.89
N GLU A 197 4.65 -7.23 24.17
CA GLU A 197 4.52 -5.84 24.65
C GLU A 197 5.53 -4.91 23.95
N LYS A 198 6.77 -5.36 23.75
CA LYS A 198 7.79 -4.59 23.03
C LYS A 198 7.46 -4.41 21.56
N TRP A 199 6.91 -5.43 20.92
CA TRP A 199 6.45 -5.35 19.53
C TRP A 199 5.29 -4.36 19.38
N GLU A 200 4.27 -4.45 20.24
CA GLU A 200 3.14 -3.50 20.25
C GLU A 200 3.58 -2.06 20.53
N GLU A 201 4.58 -1.87 21.38
CA GLU A 201 5.19 -0.56 21.64
C GLU A 201 5.88 0.02 20.40
N ASP A 202 6.65 -0.79 19.68
CA ASP A 202 7.33 -0.38 18.44
C ASP A 202 6.31 -0.01 17.36
N GLU A 203 5.28 -0.85 17.15
CA GLU A 203 4.20 -0.57 16.19
C GLU A 203 3.48 0.75 16.49
N GLN A 204 3.14 1.00 17.75
CA GLN A 204 2.49 2.24 18.16
C GLN A 204 3.41 3.45 17.98
N LEU A 205 4.70 3.32 18.33
CA LEU A 205 5.69 4.38 18.15
C LEU A 205 5.78 4.80 16.69
N TRP A 206 5.88 3.85 15.76
CA TRP A 206 5.92 4.15 14.33
C TRP A 206 4.62 4.79 13.83
N SER A 207 3.46 4.27 14.28
CA SER A 207 2.15 4.79 13.88
C SER A 207 1.93 6.25 14.33
N ASP A 208 2.37 6.57 15.55
CA ASP A 208 2.21 7.91 16.13
C ASP A 208 3.18 8.92 15.50
N ASN A 209 4.44 8.52 15.26
CA ASN A 209 5.48 9.42 14.76
C ASN A 209 5.51 9.56 13.23
N LYS A 210 4.79 8.72 12.47
CA LYS A 210 4.81 8.78 11.00
C LYS A 210 4.47 10.16 10.46
N ARG A 211 3.53 10.88 11.10
CA ARG A 211 3.13 12.21 10.63
C ARG A 211 4.31 13.17 10.70
N ASP A 212 4.99 13.19 11.84
CA ASP A 212 6.10 14.10 12.09
C ASP A 212 7.30 13.76 11.21
N LEU A 213 7.60 12.47 11.01
CA LEU A 213 8.68 12.02 10.14
C LEU A 213 8.57 12.52 8.70
N TYR A 214 7.35 12.63 8.15
CA TYR A 214 7.14 13.00 6.75
C TYR A 214 6.64 14.44 6.53
N LEU A 215 5.98 15.06 7.52
CA LEU A 215 5.38 16.40 7.37
C LEU A 215 6.11 17.48 8.15
N SER A 216 6.78 17.13 9.26
CA SER A 216 7.62 18.12 9.92
C SER A 216 8.86 18.28 9.05
N GLY A 217 8.93 19.37 8.27
CA GLY A 217 10.13 19.75 7.50
C GLY A 217 11.37 20.00 8.38
N GLN A 218 11.29 19.70 9.68
CA GLN A 218 12.39 19.55 10.59
C GLN A 218 12.63 18.05 10.74
N ALA A 219 13.64 17.53 10.04
CA ALA A 219 14.32 16.34 10.54
C ALA A 219 14.75 16.67 11.97
N ASN A 220 13.98 16.20 12.96
CA ASN A 220 14.04 16.63 14.35
C ASN A 220 15.34 16.14 15.02
N GLY A 221 16.53 16.57 14.57
CA GLY A 221 17.78 16.14 15.20
C GLY A 221 17.96 14.62 15.32
N TRP A 222 17.17 13.83 14.59
CA TRP A 222 17.49 12.46 14.30
C TRP A 222 18.55 12.63 13.23
N GLU A 223 19.81 12.63 13.66
CA GLU A 223 20.84 12.06 12.81
C GLU A 223 20.29 10.67 12.50
N PHE A 224 19.57 10.55 11.38
CA PHE A 224 19.56 9.29 10.67
C PHE A 224 21.03 9.09 10.40
N ASP A 225 21.69 8.37 11.32
CA ASP A 225 22.93 7.70 11.02
C ASP A 225 22.64 7.10 9.66
N LYS A 226 23.27 7.66 8.60
CA LYS A 226 23.42 6.90 7.36
C LYS A 226 23.98 5.61 7.89
N PRO A 227 23.22 4.49 7.87
CA PRO A 227 23.66 3.31 8.58
C PRO A 227 25.01 3.02 7.96
N GLN A 228 26.10 3.18 8.72
CA GLN A 228 27.43 3.09 8.15
C GLN A 228 27.67 1.68 7.56
N ASP A 229 26.76 0.76 7.87
CA ASP A 229 26.68 -0.61 7.40
C ASP A 229 25.22 -0.98 7.02
N SER A 230 24.59 -0.26 6.07
CA SER A 230 23.25 -0.62 5.60
C SER A 230 23.30 -1.83 4.67
N SER A 231 22.67 -2.93 5.07
CA SER A 231 22.56 -4.15 4.26
C SER A 231 21.11 -4.39 3.79
N CYS A 232 20.93 -4.78 2.53
CA CYS A 232 19.64 -5.21 1.98
C CYS A 232 19.71 -6.68 1.57
N LEU A 233 18.65 -7.44 1.85
CA LEU A 233 18.48 -8.81 1.35
C LEU A 233 17.46 -8.83 0.22
N ILE A 234 17.92 -9.13 -1.00
CA ILE A 234 17.06 -9.40 -2.15
C ILE A 234 16.86 -10.91 -2.23
N ASN A 235 15.65 -11.37 -1.87
CA ASN A 235 15.32 -12.78 -1.97
C ASN A 235 14.69 -13.12 -3.32
N GLY A 236 15.50 -13.53 -4.29
CA GLY A 236 15.04 -13.87 -5.65
C GLY A 236 14.12 -15.09 -5.74
N LYS A 237 13.86 -15.80 -4.63
CA LYS A 237 12.85 -16.87 -4.58
C LYS A 237 11.42 -16.34 -4.43
N PHE A 238 11.24 -15.12 -3.92
CA PHE A 238 9.94 -14.55 -3.61
C PHE A 238 9.78 -13.20 -4.30
N GLY A 239 9.31 -13.23 -5.55
CA GLY A 239 8.96 -12.05 -6.33
C GLY A 239 10.06 -11.57 -7.29
N GLU A 240 9.71 -10.54 -8.06
CA GLU A 240 10.62 -9.84 -8.97
C GLU A 240 11.31 -8.70 -8.20
N ALA A 241 12.63 -8.68 -8.21
CA ALA A 241 13.37 -7.53 -7.69
C ALA A 241 13.23 -6.39 -8.69
N HIS A 242 13.12 -5.14 -8.25
CA HIS A 242 13.13 -4.01 -9.19
C HIS A 242 14.58 -3.69 -9.59
N ASN A 243 14.80 -2.71 -10.48
CA ASN A 243 16.15 -2.33 -10.95
C ASN A 243 17.19 -2.23 -9.81
N ILE A 244 18.34 -2.90 -9.95
CA ILE A 244 19.36 -2.99 -8.89
C ILE A 244 19.89 -1.63 -8.44
N ARG A 245 19.85 -0.62 -9.32
CA ARG A 245 20.30 0.76 -9.04
C ARG A 245 19.50 1.41 -7.89
N ASN A 246 18.24 1.00 -7.70
CA ASN A 246 17.42 1.49 -6.60
C ASN A 246 17.97 1.06 -5.23
N TYR A 247 18.60 -0.11 -5.17
CA TYR A 247 19.17 -0.64 -3.93
C TYR A 247 20.59 -0.13 -3.71
N LEU A 248 21.41 -0.06 -4.77
CA LEU A 248 22.79 0.45 -4.70
C LEU A 248 22.89 1.91 -4.26
N THR A 249 21.82 2.69 -4.45
CA THR A 249 21.76 4.10 -4.00
C THR A 249 21.38 4.24 -2.53
N LEU A 250 20.87 3.17 -1.91
CA LEU A 250 20.34 3.17 -0.54
C LEU A 250 21.16 2.30 0.43
N PHE A 251 21.82 1.25 -0.07
CA PHE A 251 22.47 0.23 0.74
C PHE A 251 23.96 0.06 0.39
N ASN A 252 24.78 -0.14 1.42
CA ASN A 252 26.21 -0.41 1.27
C ASN A 252 26.46 -1.89 0.91
N GLU A 253 25.65 -2.81 1.43
CA GLU A 253 25.73 -4.24 1.12
C GLU A 253 24.39 -4.72 0.56
N ILE A 254 24.43 -5.50 -0.53
CA ILE A 254 23.24 -6.13 -1.10
C ILE A 254 23.49 -7.63 -1.16
N GLN A 255 22.78 -8.38 -0.32
CA GLN A 255 22.80 -9.83 -0.31
C GLN A 255 21.69 -10.33 -1.23
N ILE A 256 22.06 -11.05 -2.29
CA ILE A 256 21.10 -11.59 -3.25
C ILE A 256 20.99 -13.11 -3.04
N VAL A 257 19.82 -13.57 -2.60
CA VAL A 257 19.51 -15.00 -2.56
C VAL A 257 19.05 -15.43 -3.94
N VAL A 258 19.94 -16.08 -4.67
CA VAL A 258 19.67 -16.57 -6.02
C VAL A 258 18.61 -17.68 -5.97
N PRO A 259 17.57 -17.65 -6.83
CA PRO A 259 16.59 -18.72 -6.92
C PRO A 259 17.18 -19.96 -7.60
N ILE A 260 16.36 -21.02 -7.68
CA ILE A 260 16.70 -22.24 -8.41
C ILE A 260 17.00 -21.88 -9.89
N GLU A 261 17.90 -22.61 -10.54
CA GLU A 261 18.47 -22.32 -11.87
C GLU A 261 17.43 -21.88 -12.93
N SER A 262 16.24 -22.49 -12.93
CA SER A 262 15.14 -22.15 -13.84
C SER A 262 14.54 -20.74 -13.69
N SER A 263 14.85 -20.03 -12.61
CA SER A 263 14.34 -18.67 -12.31
C SER A 263 15.47 -17.64 -12.22
N TYR A 264 16.71 -18.02 -12.52
CA TYR A 264 17.87 -17.13 -12.46
C TYR A 264 17.80 -16.01 -13.50
N GLU A 265 17.50 -16.34 -14.76
CA GLU A 265 17.36 -15.35 -15.83
C GLU A 265 16.25 -14.33 -15.53
N LYS A 266 15.15 -14.79 -14.90
CA LYS A 266 14.06 -13.91 -14.48
C LYS A 266 14.50 -12.92 -13.41
N LEU A 267 15.32 -13.36 -12.45
CA LEU A 267 15.89 -12.48 -11.43
C LEU A 267 16.79 -11.41 -12.08
N LEU A 268 17.69 -11.82 -12.97
CA LEU A 268 18.60 -10.89 -13.68
C LEU A 268 17.81 -9.84 -14.48
N HIS A 269 16.80 -10.28 -15.23
CA HIS A 269 15.90 -9.39 -15.96
C HIS A 269 15.17 -8.42 -15.03
N SER A 270 14.67 -8.89 -13.89
CA SER A 270 13.98 -8.04 -12.91
C SER A 270 14.90 -6.96 -12.33
N LEU A 271 16.18 -7.30 -12.10
CA LEU A 271 17.22 -6.39 -11.61
C LEU A 271 17.75 -5.43 -12.69
N ASP A 272 17.34 -5.56 -13.96
CA ASP A 272 17.86 -4.81 -15.11
C ASP A 272 19.39 -4.92 -15.25
N ILE A 273 19.92 -6.14 -15.07
CA ILE A 273 21.35 -6.44 -15.20
C ILE A 273 21.59 -7.76 -15.93
N THR A 274 22.77 -7.87 -16.52
CA THR A 274 23.34 -9.11 -17.04
C THR A 274 24.14 -9.86 -15.98
N GLU A 275 24.40 -11.14 -16.21
CA GLU A 275 25.27 -11.95 -15.33
C GLU A 275 26.68 -11.36 -15.23
N ASP A 276 27.24 -10.88 -16.34
CA ASP A 276 28.56 -10.23 -16.37
C ASP A 276 28.59 -8.96 -15.51
N GLU A 277 27.51 -8.18 -15.51
CA GLU A 277 27.38 -6.99 -14.66
C GLU A 277 27.24 -7.38 -13.18
N LEU A 278 26.50 -8.44 -12.87
CA LEU A 278 26.39 -8.95 -11.50
C LEU A 278 27.76 -9.40 -10.95
N VAL A 279 28.56 -10.12 -11.75
CA VAL A 279 29.91 -10.51 -11.35
C VAL A 279 30.80 -9.29 -11.10
N LYS A 280 30.73 -8.28 -11.98
CA LYS A 280 31.47 -7.02 -11.79
C LYS A 280 31.08 -6.26 -10.52
N LEU A 281 29.83 -6.37 -10.08
CA LEU A 281 29.36 -5.72 -8.85
C LEU A 281 29.89 -6.40 -7.57
N THR A 282 30.41 -7.62 -7.66
CA THR A 282 31.05 -8.33 -6.52
C THR A 282 32.56 -8.11 -6.44
N SER A 283 33.14 -7.43 -7.44
CA SER A 283 34.58 -7.17 -7.60
C SER A 283 34.98 -5.82 -7.00
#